data_AF-A0A936MNM9-F1
#
_entry.id   AF-A0A936MNM9-F1
#
_cell.length_a   1.000
_cell.length_b   1.000
_cell.length_c   1.000
_cell.angle_alpha   90.00
_cell.angle_beta   90.00
_cell.angle_gamma   90.00
#
_symmetry.space_group_name_H-M   'P 1'
#
loop_
_entity.id
_entity.type
_entity.pdbx_description
1 polymer ?
#
loop_
_entity_poly.entity_id
_entity_poly.type
_entity_poly.pdbx_seq_one_letter_code
_entity_poly.pdbx_strand_id
1 'polypeptide(L)'
;MKVGDQRVRHRVAVLNLAAVLVLVVAAPTVGDIGSCGAEPSDLDAVTFFKKKAELDCARCRECGFVTAACTRACDPTQAPTAFPEGCFPIQHDGDVCLRALEATACDGYATFVADQGATTPTECNFCPVGGAP
;
A
#
# COMPACT_ATOMS: atom_id res chain seq x y z
N MET A 1 -56.07 -6.37 -27.07
CA MET A 1 -54.84 -6.44 -26.26
C MET A 1 -54.08 -7.71 -26.63
N LYS A 2 -52.85 -7.59 -27.16
CA LYS A 2 -52.10 -8.70 -27.80
C LYS A 2 -51.24 -9.44 -26.78
N VAL A 3 -51.57 -10.71 -26.51
CA VAL A 3 -50.86 -11.67 -25.64
C VAL A 3 -49.36 -11.86 -26.01
N GLY A 4 -48.94 -11.45 -27.21
CA GLY A 4 -47.53 -11.50 -27.65
C GLY A 4 -46.62 -10.43 -27.02
N ASP A 5 -47.14 -9.25 -26.69
CA ASP A 5 -46.33 -8.12 -26.20
C ASP A 5 -45.84 -8.33 -24.76
N GLN A 6 -46.63 -9.00 -23.92
CA GLN A 6 -46.24 -9.35 -22.55
C GLN A 6 -45.11 -10.39 -22.50
N ARG A 7 -45.10 -11.38 -23.40
CA ARG A 7 -44.04 -12.42 -23.39
C ARG A 7 -42.66 -11.86 -23.76
N VAL A 8 -42.62 -10.88 -24.67
CA VAL A 8 -41.36 -10.25 -25.10
C VAL A 8 -40.78 -9.39 -23.97
N ARG A 9 -41.62 -8.60 -23.30
CA ARG A 9 -41.20 -7.76 -22.16
C ARG A 9 -40.68 -8.60 -20.99
N HIS A 10 -41.31 -9.74 -20.69
CA HIS A 10 -40.81 -10.66 -19.65
C HIS A 10 -39.47 -11.29 -19.99
N ARG A 11 -39.24 -11.69 -21.24
CA ARG A 11 -37.95 -12.27 -21.68
C ARG A 11 -36.81 -11.26 -21.58
N VAL A 12 -37.05 -10.01 -22.00
CA VAL A 12 -36.06 -8.93 -21.91
C VAL A 12 -35.77 -8.57 -20.45
N ALA A 13 -36.80 -8.52 -19.59
CA ALA A 13 -36.62 -8.28 -18.16
C ALA A 13 -35.77 -9.37 -17.48
N VAL A 14 -36.01 -10.65 -17.80
CA VAL A 14 -35.24 -11.78 -17.27
C VAL A 14 -33.79 -11.75 -17.74
N LEU A 15 -33.55 -11.45 -19.02
CA LEU A 15 -32.19 -11.34 -19.58
C LEU A 15 -31.40 -10.19 -18.94
N ASN A 16 -32.03 -9.03 -18.73
CA ASN A 16 -31.39 -7.90 -18.05
C ASN A 16 -31.08 -8.21 -16.58
N LEU A 17 -31.99 -8.89 -15.88
CA LEU A 17 -31.76 -9.29 -14.48
C LEU A 17 -30.60 -10.28 -14.37
N ALA A 18 -30.53 -11.25 -15.29
CA ALA A 18 -29.45 -12.23 -15.35
C ALA A 18 -28.09 -11.56 -15.65
N ALA A 19 -28.06 -10.57 -16.57
CA ALA A 19 -26.84 -9.83 -16.89
C ALA A 19 -26.31 -9.01 -15.70
N VAL A 20 -27.20 -8.38 -14.92
CA VAL A 20 -26.82 -7.66 -13.70
C VAL A 20 -26.29 -8.61 -12.62
N LEU A 21 -26.92 -9.79 -12.45
CA LEU A 21 -26.45 -10.81 -11.51
C LEU A 21 -25.04 -11.33 -11.87
N VAL A 22 -24.74 -11.56 -13.15
CA VAL A 22 -23.40 -12.00 -13.57
C VAL A 22 -22.33 -10.94 -13.26
N LEU A 23 -22.65 -9.65 -13.43
CA LEU A 23 -21.71 -8.55 -13.12
C LEU A 23 -21.40 -8.41 -11.63
N VAL A 24 -22.33 -8.76 -10.73
CA VAL A 24 -22.14 -8.66 -9.28
C VAL A 24 -21.38 -9.87 -8.72
N VAL A 25 -21.58 -11.06 -9.29
CA VAL A 25 -20.97 -12.31 -8.77
C VAL A 25 -19.57 -12.57 -9.32
N ALA A 26 -19.24 -12.03 -10.50
CA ALA A 26 -17.93 -12.19 -11.12
C ALA A 26 -16.94 -11.06 -10.83
N ALA A 27 -17.30 -10.09 -9.98
CA ALA A 27 -16.34 -9.09 -9.53
C ALA A 27 -15.29 -9.78 -8.63
N PRO A 28 -13.98 -9.56 -8.85
CA PRO A 28 -12.98 -10.01 -7.89
C PRO A 28 -13.31 -9.39 -6.54
N THR A 29 -13.52 -10.23 -5.54
CA THR A 29 -13.80 -9.76 -4.19
C THR A 29 -12.59 -9.03 -3.66
N VAL A 30 -12.83 -7.93 -2.94
CA VAL A 30 -11.80 -7.23 -2.16
C VAL A 30 -11.32 -8.23 -1.10
N GLY A 31 -10.23 -8.94 -1.39
CA GLY A 31 -9.77 -10.11 -0.63
C GLY A 31 -8.88 -11.08 -1.40
N ASP A 32 -8.80 -10.98 -2.73
CA ASP A 32 -7.92 -11.84 -3.54
C ASP A 32 -6.45 -11.36 -3.61
N ILE A 33 -6.15 -10.15 -3.10
CA ILE A 33 -4.78 -9.66 -2.94
C ILE A 33 -4.32 -10.02 -1.53
N GLY A 34 -3.83 -11.25 -1.39
CA GLY A 34 -3.39 -11.85 -0.13
C GLY A 34 -4.09 -13.17 0.12
N SER A 35 -3.72 -14.20 -0.66
CA SER A 35 -4.23 -15.57 -0.43
C SER A 35 -4.00 -15.94 1.04
N CYS A 36 -5.06 -16.33 1.75
CA CYS A 36 -5.05 -16.74 3.16
C CYS A 36 -4.26 -18.04 3.42
N GLY A 37 -3.23 -18.35 2.62
CA GLY A 37 -2.42 -19.56 2.72
C GLY A 37 -1.05 -19.49 2.02
N ALA A 38 -0.62 -18.32 1.55
CA ALA A 38 0.77 -18.15 1.14
C ALA A 38 1.66 -18.00 2.38
N GLU A 39 2.75 -18.75 2.44
CA GLU A 39 3.72 -18.63 3.53
C GLU A 39 4.36 -17.23 3.48
N PRO A 40 4.36 -16.47 4.58
CA PRO A 40 4.99 -15.15 4.60
C PRO A 40 6.48 -15.26 4.29
N SER A 41 6.96 -14.49 3.31
CA SER A 41 8.38 -14.32 3.07
C SER A 41 8.92 -13.18 3.92
N ASP A 42 10.13 -13.35 4.46
CA ASP A 42 10.84 -12.28 5.14
C ASP A 42 11.11 -11.10 4.19
N LEU A 43 11.04 -9.88 4.72
CA LEU A 43 11.36 -8.68 3.97
C LEU A 43 12.89 -8.53 3.84
N ASP A 44 13.40 -8.50 2.61
CA ASP A 44 14.81 -8.20 2.35
C ASP A 44 15.13 -6.75 2.71
N ALA A 45 15.85 -6.55 3.82
CA ALA A 45 16.14 -5.23 4.38
C ALA A 45 16.87 -4.32 3.39
N VAL A 46 17.90 -4.84 2.71
CA VAL A 46 18.74 -4.06 1.78
C VAL A 46 17.90 -3.54 0.62
N THR A 47 17.11 -4.40 -0.01
CA THR A 47 16.22 -4.02 -1.12
C THR A 47 15.14 -3.07 -0.65
N PHE A 48 14.54 -3.32 0.52
CA PHE A 48 13.48 -2.48 1.07
C PHE A 48 13.99 -1.06 1.36
N PHE A 49 15.06 -0.91 2.13
CA PHE A 49 15.57 0.41 2.51
C PHE A 49 16.11 1.19 1.31
N LYS A 50 16.67 0.51 0.31
CA LYS A 50 17.03 1.16 -0.96
C LYS A 50 15.80 1.74 -1.67
N LYS A 51 14.76 0.93 -1.86
CA LYS A 51 13.50 1.39 -2.49
C LYS A 51 12.85 2.51 -1.69
N LYS A 52 12.84 2.40 -0.36
CA LYS A 52 12.29 3.42 0.53
C LYS A 52 13.05 4.73 0.41
N ALA A 53 14.38 4.71 0.39
CA ALA A 53 15.20 5.90 0.23
C ALA A 53 14.97 6.58 -1.15
N GLU A 54 14.88 5.79 -2.22
CA GLU A 54 14.54 6.29 -3.56
C GLU A 54 13.17 7.00 -3.57
N LEU A 55 12.16 6.38 -2.95
CA LEU A 55 10.82 6.94 -2.80
C LEU A 55 10.85 8.23 -1.95
N ASP A 56 11.46 8.19 -0.77
CA ASP A 56 11.58 9.35 0.14
C ASP A 56 12.25 10.54 -0.57
N CYS A 57 13.34 10.29 -1.30
CA CYS A 57 14.03 11.33 -2.07
C CYS A 57 13.12 11.92 -3.16
N ALA A 58 12.36 11.09 -3.88
CA ALA A 58 11.41 11.54 -4.89
C ALA A 58 10.30 12.40 -4.29
N ARG A 59 9.68 11.94 -3.19
CA ARG A 59 8.62 12.67 -2.47
C ARG A 59 9.12 14.01 -1.92
N CYS A 60 10.32 14.04 -1.33
CA CYS A 60 10.93 15.27 -0.85
C CYS A 60 11.13 16.30 -1.98
N ARG A 61 11.56 15.86 -3.17
CA ARG A 61 11.72 16.75 -4.34
C ARG A 61 10.39 17.24 -4.88
N GLU A 62 9.40 16.36 -4.98
CA GLU A 62 8.05 16.70 -5.46
C GLU A 62 7.37 17.73 -4.55
N CYS A 63 7.48 17.55 -3.23
CA CYS A 63 6.88 18.41 -2.24
C CYS A 63 7.73 19.64 -1.87
N GLY A 64 8.98 19.72 -2.34
CA GLY A 64 9.90 20.83 -2.05
C GLY A 64 10.45 20.85 -0.62
N PHE A 65 10.58 19.70 0.05
CA PHE A 65 11.08 19.61 1.42
C PHE A 65 12.61 19.59 1.49
N VAL A 66 13.15 20.36 2.42
CA VAL A 66 14.59 20.45 2.71
C VAL A 66 14.82 20.17 4.18
N THR A 67 14.78 18.89 4.54
CA THR A 67 15.03 18.41 5.92
C THR A 67 16.25 17.49 5.96
N ALA A 68 16.73 17.18 7.15
CA ALA A 68 17.81 16.22 7.33
C ALA A 68 17.39 14.82 6.81
N ALA A 69 16.14 14.40 7.06
CA ALA A 69 15.61 13.14 6.55
C ALA A 69 15.62 13.09 5.01
N CYS A 70 15.18 14.15 4.34
CA CYS A 70 15.22 14.26 2.88
C CYS A 70 16.66 14.23 2.34
N THR A 71 17.60 14.90 3.01
CA THR A 71 19.01 14.90 2.62
C THR A 71 19.59 13.49 2.68
N ARG A 72 19.31 12.73 3.75
CA ARG A 72 19.77 11.35 3.90
C ARG A 72 19.13 10.42 2.87
N ALA A 73 17.83 10.56 2.63
CA ALA A 73 17.12 9.73 1.65
C ALA A 73 17.69 9.88 0.23
N CYS A 74 18.16 11.08 -0.12
CA CYS A 74 18.78 11.34 -1.41
C CYS A 74 20.25 10.91 -1.52
N ASP A 75 20.86 10.39 -0.45
CA ASP A 75 22.21 9.85 -0.44
C ASP A 75 22.14 8.30 -0.36
N PRO A 76 22.47 7.58 -1.46
CA PRO A 76 22.36 6.12 -1.51
C PRO A 76 23.31 5.42 -0.54
N THR A 77 24.31 6.11 0.01
CA THR A 77 25.25 5.54 0.98
C THR A 77 24.71 5.51 2.41
N GLN A 78 23.59 6.18 2.67
CA GLN A 78 23.00 6.32 4.01
C GLN A 78 21.79 5.41 4.25
N ALA A 79 21.37 4.63 3.25
CA ALA A 79 20.30 3.66 3.42
C ALA A 79 20.71 2.57 4.43
N PRO A 80 19.85 2.27 5.44
CA PRO A 80 20.08 1.13 6.32
C PRO A 80 20.16 -0.19 5.55
N THR A 81 20.90 -1.16 6.08
CA THR A 81 21.07 -2.48 5.47
C THR A 81 20.43 -3.61 6.26
N ALA A 82 19.88 -3.31 7.45
CA ALA A 82 19.27 -4.27 8.34
C ALA A 82 18.15 -3.62 9.16
N PHE A 83 17.17 -4.42 9.57
CA PHE A 83 16.20 -4.03 10.59
C PHE A 83 16.83 -4.10 12.00
N PRO A 84 16.25 -3.41 13.00
CA PRO A 84 16.66 -3.58 14.39
C PRO A 84 16.62 -5.05 14.82
N GLU A 85 17.47 -5.41 15.78
CA GLU A 85 17.49 -6.77 16.33
C GLU A 85 16.13 -7.13 16.93
N GLY A 86 15.68 -8.37 16.71
CA GLY A 86 14.37 -8.84 17.17
C GLY A 86 13.19 -8.40 16.29
N CYS A 87 13.43 -7.65 15.21
CA CYS A 87 12.41 -7.32 14.23
C CYS A 87 12.52 -8.16 12.96
N PHE A 88 11.41 -8.79 12.59
CA PHE A 88 11.32 -9.68 11.43
C PHE A 88 10.11 -9.30 10.58
N PRO A 89 10.13 -8.13 9.91
CA PRO A 89 9.04 -7.74 9.03
C PRO A 89 8.92 -8.67 7.84
N ILE A 90 7.69 -8.90 7.39
CA ILE A 90 7.41 -9.71 6.20
C ILE A 90 7.30 -8.84 4.96
N GLN A 91 7.50 -9.46 3.79
CA GLN A 91 7.51 -8.77 2.51
C GLN A 91 6.23 -7.96 2.25
N HIS A 92 5.09 -8.50 2.65
CA HIS A 92 3.80 -7.83 2.51
C HIS A 92 3.74 -6.49 3.24
N ASP A 93 4.26 -6.43 4.47
CA ASP A 93 4.27 -5.19 5.28
C ASP A 93 5.15 -4.14 4.63
N GLY A 94 6.30 -4.55 4.08
CA GLY A 94 7.18 -3.68 3.31
C GLY A 94 6.48 -3.06 2.10
N ASP A 95 5.75 -3.87 1.34
CA ASP A 95 5.00 -3.41 0.17
C ASP A 95 3.85 -2.46 0.56
N VAL A 96 3.16 -2.73 1.67
CA VAL A 96 2.11 -1.86 2.20
C VAL A 96 2.70 -0.52 2.66
N CYS A 97 3.84 -0.52 3.35
CA CYS A 97 4.56 0.70 3.74
C CYS A 97 4.93 1.55 2.52
N LEU A 98 5.56 0.97 1.49
CA LEU A 98 5.97 1.72 0.30
C LEU A 98 4.76 2.34 -0.42
N ARG A 99 3.67 1.59 -0.57
CA ARG A 99 2.43 2.11 -1.17
C ARG A 99 1.80 3.23 -0.33
N ALA A 100 1.82 3.11 0.99
CA ALA A 100 1.29 4.14 1.88
C ALA A 100 2.09 5.45 1.77
N LEU A 101 3.42 5.36 1.74
CA LEU A 101 4.31 6.52 1.55
C LEU A 101 4.06 7.18 0.19
N GLU A 102 3.96 6.40 -0.88
CA GLU A 102 3.69 6.91 -2.23
C GLU A 102 2.33 7.61 -2.34
N ALA A 103 1.30 7.07 -1.68
CA ALA A 103 -0.06 7.62 -1.71
C ALA A 103 -0.28 8.82 -0.77
N THR A 104 0.62 9.08 0.17
CA THR A 104 0.45 10.15 1.17
C THR A 104 0.69 11.53 0.54
N ALA A 105 -0.28 12.44 0.63
CA ALA A 105 -0.15 13.82 0.17
C ALA A 105 0.97 14.60 0.91
N CYS A 106 1.48 15.66 0.30
CA CYS A 106 2.65 16.39 0.82
C CYS A 106 2.46 16.92 2.26
N ASP A 107 1.27 17.40 2.60
CA ASP A 107 0.94 17.88 3.95
C ASP A 107 1.07 16.78 5.00
N GLY A 108 0.59 15.56 4.71
CA GLY A 108 0.80 14.39 5.54
C GLY A 108 2.26 13.96 5.57
N TYR A 109 2.91 13.93 4.40
CA TYR A 109 4.29 13.48 4.26
C TYR A 109 5.29 14.35 5.05
N ALA A 110 5.01 15.64 5.18
CA ALA A 110 5.80 16.58 5.98
C ALA A 110 5.98 16.09 7.43
N THR A 111 4.98 15.40 7.99
CA THR A 111 5.05 14.85 9.35
C THR A 111 6.04 13.69 9.48
N PHE A 112 6.33 12.97 8.38
CA PHE A 112 7.25 11.84 8.38
C PHE A 112 8.72 12.26 8.24
N VAL A 113 8.96 13.40 7.59
CA VAL A 113 10.31 13.90 7.28
C VAL A 113 10.73 15.12 8.10
N ALA A 114 9.89 15.56 9.05
CA ALA A 114 10.17 16.70 9.90
C ALA A 114 11.47 16.51 10.70
N ASP A 115 12.26 17.59 10.87
CA ASP A 115 13.49 17.53 11.66
C ASP A 115 13.22 17.37 13.17
N GLN A 116 12.02 17.73 13.61
CA GLN A 116 11.55 17.58 15.00
C GLN A 116 10.15 17.00 14.99
N GLY A 117 9.91 16.04 15.89
CA GLY A 117 8.60 15.42 16.05
C GLY A 117 8.16 14.54 14.87
N ALA A 118 9.11 14.00 14.10
CA ALA A 118 8.80 13.08 13.02
C ALA A 118 7.98 11.88 13.52
N THR A 119 6.96 11.49 12.76
CA THR A 119 6.13 10.31 13.05
C THR A 119 6.39 9.21 12.03
N THR A 120 6.30 7.96 12.46
CA THR A 120 6.34 6.81 11.54
C THR A 120 4.91 6.45 11.11
N PRO A 121 4.63 6.30 9.80
CA PRO A 121 3.35 5.77 9.33
C PRO A 121 3.07 4.41 9.97
N THR A 122 1.80 4.12 10.26
CA THR A 122 1.39 2.85 10.89
C THR A 122 1.81 1.64 10.06
N GLU A 123 1.74 1.77 8.74
CA GLU A 123 2.12 0.76 7.76
C GLU A 123 3.63 0.49 7.73
N CYS A 124 4.43 1.45 8.18
CA CYS A 124 5.89 1.38 8.23
C CYS A 124 6.43 1.13 9.64
N ASN A 125 5.56 0.97 10.63
CA ASN A 125 5.94 0.73 12.02
C ASN A 125 6.22 -0.75 12.27
N PHE A 126 7.28 -1.28 11.67
CA PHE A 126 7.65 -2.70 11.75
C PHE A 126 8.10 -3.16 13.13
N CYS A 127 8.48 -2.21 14.00
CA CYS A 127 9.07 -2.48 15.31
C CYS A 127 8.40 -1.62 16.41
N PRO A 128 7.10 -1.80 16.70
CA PRO A 128 6.42 -1.03 17.74
C PRO A 128 7.00 -1.42 19.12
N VAL A 129 7.82 -0.53 19.71
CA VAL A 129 8.38 -0.57 21.07
C VAL A 129 8.36 -1.94 21.77
N GLY A 130 9.28 -2.80 21.35
CA GLY A 130 9.54 -4.12 21.95
C GLY A 130 10.77 -4.84 21.39
N GLY A 131 11.62 -4.13 20.65
CA GLY A 131 12.80 -4.68 19.97
C GLY A 131 14.03 -3.79 20.18
N ALA A 132 14.38 -3.58 21.45
CA ALA A 132 15.71 -3.15 21.85
C ALA A 132 16.15 -4.09 22.99
N PRO A 133 17.44 -4.42 23.12
CA PRO A 133 17.94 -4.92 24.40
C PRO A 133 17.66 -3.92 25.53
#